data_AF-A0A822E6U2-F1
#
_entry.id   AF-A0A822E6U2-F1
#
_cell.length_a   1.000
_cell.length_b   1.000
_cell.length_c   1.000
_cell.angle_alpha   90.00
_cell.angle_beta   90.00
_cell.angle_gamma   90.00
#
_symmetry.space_group_name_H-M   'P 1'
#
loop_
_entity.id
_entity.type
_entity.pdbx_description
1 polymer ?
#
loop_
_entity_poly.entity_id
_entity_poly.type
_entity_poly.pdbx_seq_one_letter_code
_entity_poly.pdbx_strand_id
1 'polypeptide(L)' 'MNTASGIPKFVPLTIIQQDDNPYVRDDTMFIKVIVDFGDIPKLLLPYTLSLNP' A
#
# COMPACT_ATOMS: atom_id res chain seq x y z
N MET A 1 -17.17 -8.95 3.39
CA MET A 1 -15.89 -8.62 4.07
C MET A 1 -14.79 -9.19 3.20
N ASN A 2 -13.88 -8.35 2.71
CA ASN A 2 -12.78 -8.81 1.85
C ASN A 2 -11.63 -9.33 2.74
N THR A 3 -10.96 -10.39 2.29
CA THR A 3 -9.76 -10.89 2.98
C THR A 3 -8.56 -10.05 2.59
N ALA A 4 -7.74 -9.64 3.56
CA ALA A 4 -6.51 -8.92 3.28
C ALA A 4 -5.54 -9.82 2.49
N SER A 5 -4.94 -9.26 1.43
CA SER A 5 -3.86 -9.88 0.68
C SER A 5 -2.67 -8.92 0.68
N GLY A 6 -1.48 -9.43 0.98
CA GLY A 6 -0.30 -8.60 1.17
C GLY A 6 0.97 -9.42 1.31
N ILE A 7 2.02 -8.78 1.80
CA ILE A 7 3.35 -9.38 1.93
C ILE A 7 3.69 -9.45 3.43
N PRO A 8 3.58 -10.63 4.08
CA PRO A 8 3.80 -10.76 5.52
C PRO A 8 5.19 -10.32 6.00
N LYS A 9 6.19 -10.37 5.11
CA LYS A 9 7.57 -9.92 5.36
C LYS A 9 7.96 -8.83 4.35
N PHE A 10 7.18 -7.75 4.29
CA PHE A 10 7.37 -6.67 3.31
C PHE A 10 8.73 -5.99 3.43
N VAL A 11 9.18 -5.71 4.65
CA VAL A 11 10.49 -5.11 4.93
C VAL A 11 11.09 -5.74 6.20
N PRO A 12 12.39 -6.07 6.21
CA PRO A 12 13.07 -6.48 7.42
C PRO A 12 13.00 -5.41 8.50
N LEU A 13 12.67 -5.81 9.72
CA LEU A 13 12.57 -4.89 10.85
C LEU A 13 13.88 -4.14 11.11
N THR A 14 15.02 -4.81 10.89
CA THR A 14 16.36 -4.23 11.05
C THR A 14 16.60 -3.02 10.14
N ILE A 15 15.95 -2.93 8.98
CA ILE A 15 16.08 -1.79 8.06
C ILE A 15 15.26 -0.61 8.57
N ILE A 16 14.06 -0.86 9.12
CA ILE A 16 13.13 0.16 9.60
C ILE A 16 13.56 0.73 10.97
N GLN A 17 14.19 -0.10 11.80
CA GLN A 17 14.67 0.31 13.13
C GLN A 17 16.11 0.81 13.13
N GLN A 18 16.81 0.76 11.99
CA GLN A 18 18.16 1.30 11.88
C GLN A 18 18.12 2.80 12.14
N ASP A 19 19.03 3.29 12.99
CA ASP A 19 19.22 4.72 13.21
C ASP A 19 19.55 5.42 11.88
N ASP A 20 18.92 6.58 11.67
CA ASP A 20 19.02 7.38 10.44
C ASP A 20 18.58 6.66 9.14
N ASN A 21 17.70 5.66 9.24
CA ASN A 21 17.08 5.09 8.03
C ASN A 21 16.23 6.15 7.29
N PRO A 22 16.15 6.09 5.95
CA PRO A 22 15.41 7.09 5.17
C PRO A 22 13.89 6.90 5.20
N TYR A 23 13.38 5.80 5.78
CA TYR A 23 11.97 5.41 5.68
C TYR A 23 11.11 5.92 6.86
N VAL A 24 11.72 6.08 8.04
CA VAL A 24 11.06 6.60 9.24
C VAL A 24 11.66 7.94 9.59
N ARG A 25 10.83 8.99 9.63
CA ARG A 25 11.21 10.34 10.04
C ARG A 25 10.15 10.88 11.00
N ASP A 26 10.57 11.49 12.10
CA ASP A 26 9.69 12.04 13.14
C ASP A 26 8.62 11.03 13.65
N ASP A 27 9.02 9.76 13.83
CA ASP A 27 8.12 8.65 14.21
C ASP A 27 6.98 8.38 13.20
N THR A 28 7.19 8.73 11.94
CA THR A 28 6.22 8.54 10.85
C THR A 28 6.84 7.88 9.63
N MET A 29 6.01 7.17 8.85
CA MET A 29 6.37 6.61 7.55
C MET A 29 5.21 6.73 6.56
N PHE A 30 5.52 6.73 5.26
CA PHE A 30 4.54 6.77 4.19
C PHE A 30 4.55 5.46 3.39
N ILE A 31 3.35 4.91 3.13
CA ILE A 31 3.17 3.72 2.29
C ILE A 31 2.32 4.11 1.09
N LYS A 32 2.74 3.71 -0.10
CA LYS A 32 2.01 3.94 -1.35
C LYS A 32 1.64 2.60 -1.98
N VAL A 33 0.35 2.38 -2.20
CA VAL A 33 -0.16 1.23 -2.97
C VAL A 33 -0.56 1.73 -4.35
N ILE A 34 -0.10 1.04 -5.39
CA ILE A 34 -0.47 1.31 -6.78
C ILE A 34 -1.28 0.11 -7.26
N VAL A 35 -2.53 0.37 -7.62
CA VAL A 35 -3.39 -0.62 -8.26
C VAL A 35 -3.41 -0.31 -9.74
N ASP A 36 -3.07 -1.31 -10.56
CA ASP A 36 -3.14 -1.17 -12.01
C ASP A 36 -4.59 -1.36 -12.49
N PHE A 37 -5.06 -0.40 -13.27
CA PHE A 37 -6.38 -0.40 -13.89
C PHE A 37 -6.29 -0.31 -15.42
N GLY A 38 -5.10 -0.45 -16.01
CA GLY A 38 -4.88 -0.27 -17.45
C GLY A 38 -5.79 -1.14 -18.33
N ASP A 39 -6.09 -2.35 -17.87
CA ASP A 39 -6.92 -3.31 -18.59
C ASP A 39 -8.43 -3.18 -18.29
N ILE A 40 -8.82 -2.28 -17.39
CA ILE A 40 -10.22 -2.09 -17.02
C ILE A 40 -10.85 -1.01 -17.92
N PRO A 41 -11.97 -1.29 -18.61
CA PRO A 41 -12.71 -0.29 -19.34
C PRO A 41 -13.03 0.92 -18.45
N LYS A 42 -12.75 2.14 -18.92
CA LYS A 42 -12.89 3.38 -18.13
C LYS A 42 -14.29 3.55 -17.51
N LEU A 43 -15.33 3.05 -18.18
CA LEU A 43 -16.72 3.06 -17.72
C LEU A 43 -16.96 2.21 -16.46
N LEU A 44 -16.10 1.21 -16.21
CA LEU A 44 -16.21 0.29 -15.07
C LEU A 44 -15.38 0.72 -13.86
N LEU A 45 -14.42 1.64 -14.04
CA LEU A 45 -13.53 2.14 -12.98
C LEU A 45 -14.26 2.63 -11.72
N PRO A 46 -15.39 3.37 -11.81
CA PRO A 46 -16.12 3.84 -10.63
C PRO A 46 -16.73 2.70 -9.79
N TYR A 47 -16.93 1.51 -10.39
CA TYR A 47 -17.56 0.36 -9.75
C TYR A 47 -16.54 -0.65 -9.21
N THR A 48 -15.33 -0.68 -9.77
CA THR A 48 -14.23 -1.55 -9.29
C THR A 48 -13.62 -1.07 -7.99
N LEU A 49 -13.76 0.22 -7.71
CA LEU A 49 -13.22 0.86 -6.54
C LEU A 49 -14.36 1.04 -5.53
N SER A 50 -14.52 0.06 -4.63
CA SER A 50 -15.26 0.25 -3.38
C SER A 50 -14.44 1.19 -2.47
N LEU A 51 -14.26 2.44 -2.91
CA LEU A 51 -13.40 3.41 -2.21
C LEU A 51 -14.05 3.97 -0.95
N ASN A 52 -15.35 3.79 -0.76
CA ASN A 52 -16.07 3.94 0.51
C ASN A 52 -17.39 3.16 0.45
N PRO A 53 -17.74 2.30 1.43
CA PRO A 53 -19.13 1.94 1.70
C PRO A 53 -19.95 3.15 2.20
#